data_AF-A0A0N0N7N1-F1
#
_entry.id   AF-A0A0N0N7N1-F1
#
_cell.length_a   1.000
_cell.length_b   1.000
_cell.length_c   1.000
_cell.angle_alpha   90.00
_cell.angle_beta   90.00
_cell.angle_gamma   90.00
#
_symmetry.space_group_name_H-M   'P 1'
#
loop_
_entity.id
_entity.type
_entity.pdbx_description
1 polymer ?
#
loop_
_entity_poly.entity_id
_entity_poly.type
_entity_poly.pdbx_seq_one_letter_code
_entity_poly.pdbx_strand_id
1 'polypeptide(L)'
;MDTYDEGSAPRRQPGDPTTPESPPPPASPKAPEAPKTPEAPELPGASAETPAPPAAQPHPEPSPPQTEPLPQTEPLAQTGPLPQTDADPVAAPPTPPPLHTGIASLSLRYQIPAAFALAMIALVALVHVGMVFLHVAPANTLSKTHAEAVNSWIYPEFEQNWKLFAPNPLQQNIAVQVRADVLTKAGDEQTTGWYDLSALDGAALAGNPLPSHTQQNELRRAWDFYTSTHDANANPVGMRGDLSESYLRRIVVMRLEREHAAGAGGTVERVQVRSSTTNLKPPSWSTEKVSTQPVYRVLPWWPVSTSDRTGANS
;
A
#
# COMPACT_ATOMS: atom_id res chain seq x y z
N MET A 1 -3.71 -20.23 88.00
CA MET A 1 -2.35 -19.74 88.29
C MET A 1 -1.59 -19.75 86.98
N ASP A 2 -1.43 -18.54 86.45
CA ASP A 2 -0.32 -18.01 85.63
C ASP A 2 0.15 -18.73 84.35
N THR A 3 -0.15 -18.02 83.25
CA THR A 3 0.61 -17.73 82.04
C THR A 3 2.14 -17.93 82.09
N TYR A 4 2.77 -18.38 81.00
CA TYR A 4 3.52 -17.50 80.07
C TYR A 4 4.04 -18.21 78.81
N ASP A 5 4.05 -17.39 77.77
CA ASP A 5 4.54 -17.49 76.39
C ASP A 5 6.08 -17.43 76.33
N GLU A 6 6.71 -18.02 75.31
CA GLU A 6 7.76 -17.34 74.51
C GLU A 6 8.37 -18.25 73.42
N GLY A 7 8.55 -17.65 72.24
CA GLY A 7 9.06 -18.27 71.03
C GLY A 7 10.58 -18.44 70.95
N SER A 8 11.02 -19.11 69.89
CA SER A 8 12.41 -19.09 69.43
C SER A 8 12.48 -19.29 67.92
N ALA A 9 13.13 -18.31 67.29
CA ALA A 9 13.40 -18.19 65.85
C ALA A 9 14.38 -19.25 65.33
N PRO A 10 14.42 -19.49 63.99
CA PRO A 10 15.35 -20.42 63.38
C PRO A 10 16.79 -19.89 63.27
N ARG A 11 17.69 -20.88 63.34
CA ARG A 11 19.16 -20.92 63.38
C ARG A 11 19.87 -20.18 62.22
N ARG A 12 20.82 -19.28 62.54
CA ARG A 12 21.97 -18.89 61.68
C ARG A 12 23.23 -19.68 62.06
N GLN A 13 24.13 -19.90 61.10
CA GLN A 13 25.54 -20.24 61.31
C GLN A 13 26.40 -19.62 60.18
N PRO A 14 27.75 -19.55 60.29
CA PRO A 14 28.44 -18.29 60.55
C PRO A 14 29.57 -17.99 59.54
N GLY A 15 30.06 -16.74 59.53
CA GLY A 15 31.31 -16.39 58.87
C GLY A 15 31.42 -14.90 58.59
N ASP A 16 32.00 -14.18 59.54
CA ASP A 16 32.62 -12.88 59.31
C ASP A 16 34.13 -13.05 59.59
N PRO A 17 35.00 -12.33 58.87
CA PRO A 17 35.70 -11.29 59.61
C PRO A 17 35.84 -9.95 58.87
N THR A 18 35.49 -8.89 59.59
CA THR A 18 36.12 -7.56 59.66
C THR A 18 36.24 -6.72 58.39
N THR A 19 35.36 -5.73 58.34
CA THR A 19 35.39 -4.46 57.59
C THR A 19 36.69 -3.68 57.76
N PRO A 20 37.22 -3.10 56.67
CA PRO A 20 37.82 -1.77 56.68
C PRO A 20 36.87 -0.77 56.01
N GLU A 21 36.65 0.34 56.70
CA GLU A 21 35.90 1.53 56.29
C GLU A 21 36.31 2.01 54.89
N SER A 22 35.33 2.34 54.04
CA SER A 22 35.54 2.91 52.71
C SER A 22 34.64 4.15 52.50
N PRO A 23 35.09 5.14 51.72
CA PRO A 23 34.85 6.57 51.94
C PRO A 23 33.46 7.04 51.46
N PRO A 24 33.04 8.28 51.81
CA PRO A 24 31.77 8.83 51.35
C PRO A 24 31.69 8.90 49.81
N PRO A 25 30.49 8.79 49.24
CA PRO A 25 30.30 8.77 47.79
C PRO A 25 30.78 10.09 47.15
N PRO A 26 31.35 10.05 45.93
CA PRO A 26 31.83 11.24 45.26
C PRO A 26 30.67 12.19 44.94
N ALA A 27 30.96 13.49 45.04
CA ALA A 27 30.04 14.57 44.69
C ALA A 27 29.54 14.44 43.24
N SER A 28 28.25 14.68 43.05
CA SER A 28 27.59 14.73 41.75
C SER A 28 28.37 15.62 40.77
N PRO A 29 28.72 15.14 39.56
CA PRO A 29 29.32 16.01 38.56
C PRO A 29 28.30 17.09 38.15
N LYS A 30 28.81 18.32 38.14
CA LYS A 30 28.11 19.54 37.69
C LYS A 30 27.52 19.30 36.29
N ALA A 31 26.25 19.66 36.11
CA ALA A 31 25.54 19.53 34.84
C ALA A 31 26.33 20.17 33.68
N PRO A 32 26.49 19.49 32.54
CA PRO A 32 27.01 20.12 31.35
C PRO A 32 25.97 21.12 30.81
N GLU A 33 26.46 22.30 30.47
CA GLU A 33 25.74 23.39 29.81
C GLU A 33 25.07 22.89 28.52
N ALA A 34 23.81 23.29 28.31
CA ALA A 34 22.99 22.85 27.19
C ALA A 34 23.66 23.17 25.84
N PRO A 35 23.74 22.23 24.89
CA PRO A 35 24.12 22.55 23.52
C PRO A 35 23.04 23.43 22.89
N LYS A 36 23.44 24.55 22.29
CA LYS A 36 22.56 25.37 21.44
C LYS A 36 22.00 24.51 20.31
N THR A 37 20.68 24.51 20.18
CA THR A 37 19.91 23.92 19.07
C THR A 37 20.46 24.38 17.72
N PRO A 38 20.84 23.48 16.80
CA PRO A 38 20.93 23.83 15.39
C PRO A 38 19.51 23.94 14.84
N GLU A 39 19.22 25.13 14.32
CA GLU A 39 18.06 25.46 13.51
C GLU A 39 17.87 24.42 12.39
N ALA A 40 16.71 23.79 12.34
CA ALA A 40 16.35 22.84 11.29
C ALA A 40 16.03 23.61 10.00
N PRO A 41 16.49 23.15 8.82
CA PRO A 41 16.08 23.77 7.56
C PRO A 41 14.58 23.55 7.33
N GLU A 42 13.84 24.64 7.13
CA GLU A 42 12.45 24.65 6.69
C GLU A 42 12.28 23.84 5.40
N LEU A 43 11.47 22.78 5.47
CA LEU A 43 10.92 22.12 4.29
C LEU A 43 9.63 22.88 3.90
N PRO A 44 9.50 23.34 2.65
CA PRO A 44 8.30 24.06 2.21
C PRO A 44 7.07 23.14 2.23
N GLY A 45 5.97 23.70 2.74
CA GLY A 45 4.72 23.00 3.01
C GLY A 45 4.12 22.33 1.77
N ALA A 46 3.81 21.04 1.92
CA ALA A 46 2.88 20.34 1.05
C ALA A 46 1.52 20.29 1.76
N SER A 47 0.69 21.30 1.50
CA SER A 47 -0.76 21.17 1.67
C SER A 47 -1.23 20.08 0.71
N ALA A 48 -1.53 18.90 1.24
CA ALA A 48 -2.25 17.87 0.51
C ALA A 48 -3.72 17.93 0.95
N GLU A 49 -4.55 18.55 0.11
CA GLU A 49 -5.99 18.30 0.10
C GLU A 49 -6.22 16.79 -0.01
N THR A 50 -6.96 16.24 0.96
CA THR A 50 -7.47 14.86 0.88
C THR A 50 -8.73 14.90 0.02
N PRO A 51 -8.81 14.23 -1.15
CA PRO A 51 -10.08 14.06 -1.84
C PRO A 51 -10.90 12.97 -1.12
N ALA A 52 -12.16 13.27 -0.84
CA ALA A 52 -13.15 12.32 -0.34
C ALA A 52 -13.34 11.14 -1.33
N PRO A 53 -13.68 9.92 -0.86
CA PRO A 53 -13.90 8.79 -1.74
C PRO A 53 -15.19 8.96 -2.57
N PRO A 54 -15.20 8.65 -3.87
CA PRO A 54 -16.41 8.74 -4.68
C PRO A 54 -17.42 7.63 -4.31
N ALA A 55 -18.69 8.03 -4.24
CA ALA A 55 -19.82 7.13 -4.07
C ALA A 55 -19.93 6.16 -5.26
N ALA A 56 -20.27 4.90 -4.97
CA ALA A 56 -20.45 3.84 -5.96
C ALA A 56 -21.57 4.18 -6.96
N GLN A 57 -21.24 4.23 -8.25
CA GLN A 57 -22.22 4.25 -9.33
C GLN A 57 -22.41 2.83 -9.92
N PRO A 58 -23.64 2.45 -10.31
CA PRO A 58 -23.91 1.13 -10.90
C PRO A 58 -23.42 1.06 -12.36
N HIS A 59 -22.82 -0.08 -12.72
CA HIS A 59 -22.32 -0.40 -14.06
C HIS A 59 -23.48 -0.58 -15.08
N PRO A 60 -23.36 -0.06 -16.31
CA PRO A 60 -24.24 -0.47 -17.42
C PRO A 60 -23.68 -1.69 -18.18
N GLU A 61 -24.58 -2.61 -18.54
CA GLU A 61 -24.34 -3.82 -19.35
C GLU A 61 -23.83 -3.52 -20.78
N PRO A 62 -23.12 -4.47 -21.44
CA PRO A 62 -22.63 -4.30 -22.80
C PRO A 62 -23.72 -4.55 -23.85
N SER A 63 -23.84 -3.65 -24.83
CA SER A 63 -24.71 -3.81 -26.02
C SER A 63 -24.01 -4.58 -27.16
N PRO A 64 -24.74 -5.35 -28.00
CA PRO A 64 -24.18 -6.18 -29.07
C PRO A 64 -23.82 -5.39 -30.35
N PRO A 65 -22.99 -5.96 -31.26
CA PRO A 65 -22.40 -5.24 -32.39
C PRO A 65 -23.38 -5.07 -33.56
N GLN A 66 -23.36 -3.88 -34.18
CA GLN A 66 -24.10 -3.59 -35.42
C GLN A 66 -23.22 -3.81 -36.65
N THR A 67 -23.75 -4.58 -37.60
CA THR A 67 -23.18 -4.92 -38.92
C THR A 67 -23.59 -3.84 -39.94
N GLU A 68 -22.64 -3.22 -40.63
CA GLU A 68 -22.91 -2.37 -41.81
C GLU A 68 -23.21 -3.23 -43.06
N PRO A 69 -24.21 -2.89 -43.89
CA PRO A 69 -24.43 -3.52 -45.19
C PRO A 69 -23.71 -2.78 -46.35
N LEU A 70 -23.23 -3.59 -47.30
CA LEU A 70 -22.58 -3.22 -48.57
C LEU A 70 -23.48 -2.40 -49.53
N PRO A 71 -22.90 -1.61 -50.47
CA PRO A 71 -23.65 -0.74 -51.37
C PRO A 71 -24.39 -1.50 -52.47
N GLN A 72 -25.63 -1.09 -52.68
CA GLN A 72 -26.55 -1.59 -53.71
C GLN A 72 -26.14 -1.07 -55.11
N THR A 73 -26.10 -2.00 -56.06
CA THR A 73 -25.98 -1.76 -57.50
C THR A 73 -27.37 -1.83 -58.10
N GLU A 74 -27.80 -0.87 -58.93
CA GLU A 74 -28.93 -1.04 -59.88
C GLU A 74 -28.89 0.03 -61.01
N PRO A 75 -29.56 -0.19 -62.16
CA PRO A 75 -28.92 -0.19 -63.48
C PRO A 75 -29.66 0.67 -64.53
N LEU A 76 -29.42 0.37 -65.83
CA LEU A 76 -30.12 0.76 -67.08
C LEU A 76 -29.31 1.76 -67.94
N ALA A 77 -29.15 1.61 -69.27
CA ALA A 77 -30.00 0.92 -70.25
C ALA A 77 -29.19 0.49 -71.49
N GLN A 78 -29.68 -0.57 -72.14
CA GLN A 78 -29.27 -1.02 -73.47
C GLN A 78 -29.87 -0.13 -74.56
N THR A 79 -29.17 0.03 -75.70
CA THR A 79 -29.79 0.30 -77.00
C THR A 79 -29.00 -0.45 -78.09
N GLY A 80 -29.73 -1.03 -79.04
CA GLY A 80 -29.38 -2.14 -79.92
C GLY A 80 -28.39 -1.91 -81.09
N PRO A 81 -28.37 -2.81 -82.11
CA PRO A 81 -27.14 -3.17 -82.84
C PRO A 81 -26.95 -2.52 -84.24
N LEU A 82 -25.68 -2.12 -84.47
CA LEU A 82 -24.83 -2.04 -85.69
C LEU A 82 -25.33 -1.34 -86.97
N PRO A 83 -24.40 -0.64 -87.67
CA PRO A 83 -23.76 -1.27 -88.82
C PRO A 83 -22.23 -1.22 -88.79
N GLN A 84 -21.63 -2.27 -89.32
CA GLN A 84 -20.21 -2.41 -89.61
C GLN A 84 -19.81 -1.47 -90.75
N THR A 85 -18.75 -0.70 -90.54
CA THR A 85 -17.96 -0.07 -91.60
C THR A 85 -16.54 -0.59 -91.46
N ASP A 86 -16.11 -1.41 -92.41
CA ASP A 86 -14.71 -1.74 -92.63
C ASP A 86 -13.96 -0.47 -93.09
N ALA A 87 -12.91 -0.08 -92.37
CA ALA A 87 -11.61 0.31 -92.94
C ALA A 87 -10.65 0.92 -91.90
N ASP A 88 -9.43 0.37 -91.94
CA ASP A 88 -8.12 0.82 -91.46
C ASP A 88 -7.68 0.64 -89.98
N PRO A 89 -6.43 0.16 -89.75
CA PRO A 89 -5.91 -0.14 -88.42
C PRO A 89 -5.50 1.17 -87.72
N VAL A 90 -6.39 1.69 -86.88
CA VAL A 90 -6.04 2.78 -85.96
C VAL A 90 -5.17 2.21 -84.85
N ALA A 91 -3.99 2.83 -84.68
CA ALA A 91 -2.96 2.50 -83.72
C ALA A 91 -3.50 2.22 -82.31
N ALA A 92 -2.85 1.27 -81.62
CA ALA A 92 -3.10 0.99 -80.21
C ALA A 92 -3.13 2.30 -79.38
N PRO A 93 -4.08 2.44 -78.44
CA PRO A 93 -4.14 3.64 -77.62
C PRO A 93 -2.85 3.78 -76.80
N PRO A 94 -2.35 5.01 -76.57
CA PRO A 94 -1.19 5.21 -75.73
C PRO A 94 -1.50 4.72 -74.31
N THR A 95 -0.58 3.91 -73.76
CA THR A 95 -0.59 3.53 -72.35
C THR A 95 -0.75 4.79 -71.50
N PRO A 96 -1.72 4.86 -70.56
CA PRO A 96 -1.82 6.04 -69.69
C PRO A 96 -0.50 6.20 -68.93
N PRO A 97 0.02 7.43 -68.78
CA PRO A 97 1.23 7.65 -68.01
C PRO A 97 1.04 7.12 -66.58
N PRO A 98 2.10 6.59 -65.94
CA PRO A 98 2.00 6.12 -64.56
C PRO A 98 1.44 7.25 -63.69
N LEU A 99 0.35 6.98 -62.98
CA LEU A 99 -0.19 7.90 -61.99
C LEU A 99 0.85 8.03 -60.89
N HIS A 100 1.65 9.09 -60.94
CA HIS A 100 2.55 9.43 -59.85
C HIS A 100 1.68 9.82 -58.64
N THR A 101 1.45 8.90 -57.70
CA THR A 101 0.70 9.17 -56.47
C THR A 101 1.61 9.80 -55.41
N GLY A 102 1.16 10.87 -54.75
CA GLY A 102 1.89 11.54 -53.67
C GLY A 102 2.90 12.61 -54.16
N ILE A 103 3.95 12.87 -53.38
CA ILE A 103 4.95 13.94 -53.65
C ILE A 103 5.67 13.80 -55.01
N ALA A 104 5.60 12.62 -55.64
CA ALA A 104 6.12 12.37 -56.98
C ALA A 104 5.29 13.03 -58.11
N SER A 105 4.10 13.56 -57.82
CA SER A 105 3.28 14.35 -58.75
C SER A 105 3.66 15.84 -58.79
N LEU A 106 4.49 16.30 -57.86
CA LEU A 106 4.90 17.71 -57.78
C LEU A 106 6.05 17.97 -58.77
N SER A 107 6.07 19.17 -59.38
CA SER A 107 7.20 19.59 -60.21
C SER A 107 8.51 19.54 -59.40
N LEU A 108 9.63 19.19 -60.04
CA LEU A 108 10.94 18.93 -59.41
C LEU A 108 11.35 19.98 -58.35
N ARG A 109 11.03 21.26 -58.60
CA ARG A 109 11.25 22.41 -57.69
C ARG A 109 10.54 22.31 -56.33
N TYR A 110 9.40 21.64 -56.25
CA TYR A 110 8.66 21.41 -55.00
C TYR A 110 8.83 19.98 -54.48
N GLN A 111 9.22 19.04 -55.33
CA GLN A 111 9.51 17.66 -54.94
C GLN A 111 10.76 17.55 -54.06
N ILE A 112 11.82 18.30 -54.37
CA ILE A 112 13.07 18.31 -53.58
C ILE A 112 12.83 18.78 -52.13
N PRO A 113 12.22 19.96 -51.86
CA PRO A 113 11.97 20.39 -50.48
C PRO A 113 10.96 19.49 -49.77
N ALA A 114 9.96 18.95 -50.48
CA ALA A 114 8.99 18.01 -49.90
C ALA A 114 9.64 16.68 -49.50
N ALA A 115 10.52 16.13 -50.35
CA ALA A 115 11.27 14.92 -50.05
C ALA A 115 12.23 15.14 -48.87
N PHE A 116 12.89 16.30 -48.80
CA PHE A 116 13.74 16.66 -47.68
C PHE A 116 12.96 16.79 -46.36
N ALA A 117 11.80 17.46 -46.38
CA ALA A 117 10.93 17.55 -45.21
C ALA A 117 10.44 16.18 -44.76
N LEU A 118 10.04 15.30 -45.69
CA LEU A 118 9.62 13.93 -45.39
C LEU A 118 10.77 13.11 -44.77
N ALA A 119 11.99 13.23 -45.33
CA ALA A 119 13.18 12.57 -44.79
C ALA A 119 13.48 13.03 -43.36
N MET A 120 13.33 14.33 -43.08
CA MET A 120 13.53 14.87 -41.73
C MET A 120 12.48 14.36 -40.74
N ILE A 121 11.21 14.31 -41.15
CA ILE A 121 10.12 13.75 -40.32
C ILE A 121 10.39 12.28 -40.02
N ALA A 122 10.79 11.50 -41.03
CA ALA A 122 11.12 10.08 -40.85
C ALA A 122 12.31 9.88 -39.90
N LEU A 123 13.33 10.74 -39.99
CA LEU A 123 14.48 10.70 -39.08
C LEU A 123 14.07 11.00 -37.64
N VAL A 124 13.27 12.04 -37.42
CA VAL A 124 12.76 12.38 -36.07
C VAL A 124 11.91 11.26 -35.50
N ALA A 125 11.05 10.64 -36.32
CA ALA A 125 10.25 9.49 -35.91
C ALA A 125 11.13 8.29 -35.52
N LEU A 126 12.17 7.99 -36.30
CA LEU A 126 13.10 6.90 -36.00
C LEU A 126 13.87 7.16 -34.69
N VAL A 127 14.34 8.39 -34.48
CA VAL A 127 14.99 8.80 -33.22
C VAL A 127 14.00 8.64 -32.06
N HIS A 128 12.78 9.13 -32.19
CA HIS A 128 11.76 9.02 -31.15
C HIS A 128 11.47 7.56 -30.77
N VAL A 129 11.27 6.68 -31.77
CA VAL A 129 11.07 5.24 -31.54
C VAL A 129 12.28 4.61 -30.83
N GLY A 130 13.50 4.97 -31.23
CA GLY A 130 14.72 4.51 -30.59
C GLY A 130 14.83 4.95 -29.12
N MET A 131 14.47 6.21 -28.83
CA MET A 131 14.48 6.74 -27.47
C MET A 131 13.44 6.04 -26.59
N VAL A 132 12.21 5.88 -27.08
CA VAL A 132 11.15 5.15 -26.36
C VAL A 132 11.56 3.69 -26.11
N PHE A 133 12.17 3.04 -27.09
CA PHE A 133 12.70 1.69 -26.92
C PHE A 133 13.76 1.64 -25.82
N LEU A 134 14.72 2.57 -25.81
CA LEU A 134 15.78 2.63 -24.78
C LEU A 134 15.24 2.91 -23.37
N HIS A 135 14.12 3.64 -23.27
CA HIS A 135 13.45 3.95 -22.01
C HIS A 135 12.66 2.77 -21.44
N VAL A 136 11.99 2.00 -22.29
CA VAL A 136 11.18 0.84 -21.88
C VAL A 136 12.02 -0.44 -21.74
N ALA A 137 13.13 -0.54 -22.47
CA ALA A 137 13.98 -1.72 -22.45
C ALA A 137 14.63 -1.95 -21.07
N PRO A 138 14.88 -3.21 -20.68
CA PRO A 138 15.70 -3.54 -19.52
C PRO A 138 17.05 -2.81 -19.58
N ALA A 139 17.55 -2.39 -18.41
CA ALA A 139 18.71 -1.51 -18.32
C ALA A 139 19.94 -2.07 -19.07
N ASN A 140 20.39 -1.34 -20.10
CA ASN A 140 21.55 -1.69 -20.92
C ASN A 140 22.64 -0.60 -20.76
N THR A 141 23.85 -0.86 -21.22
CA THR A 141 24.99 0.07 -21.07
C THR A 141 24.74 1.42 -21.75
N LEU A 142 24.06 1.43 -22.90
CA LEU A 142 23.74 2.65 -23.64
C LEU A 142 22.70 3.51 -22.92
N SER A 143 21.64 2.90 -22.38
CA SER A 143 20.59 3.60 -21.63
C SER A 143 21.07 4.10 -20.27
N LYS A 144 22.08 3.46 -19.66
CA LYS A 144 22.72 3.96 -18.43
C LYS A 144 23.67 5.14 -18.68
N THR A 145 24.47 5.09 -19.74
CA THR A 145 25.44 6.16 -20.05
C THR A 145 24.78 7.42 -20.62
N HIS A 146 23.65 7.28 -21.33
CA HIS A 146 22.92 8.40 -21.94
C HIS A 146 21.55 8.65 -21.30
N ALA A 147 21.35 8.21 -20.05
CA ALA A 147 20.07 8.31 -19.35
C ALA A 147 19.49 9.73 -19.37
N GLU A 148 20.31 10.77 -19.18
CA GLU A 148 19.88 12.17 -19.17
C GLU A 148 19.33 12.66 -20.52
N ALA A 149 19.95 12.25 -21.64
CA ALA A 149 19.48 12.58 -22.98
C ALA A 149 18.18 11.83 -23.35
N VAL A 150 18.07 10.56 -22.94
CA VAL A 150 16.85 9.76 -23.13
C VAL A 150 15.69 10.35 -22.31
N ASN A 151 15.96 10.66 -21.05
CA ASN A 151 14.99 11.19 -20.11
C ASN A 151 14.49 12.57 -20.53
N SER A 152 15.39 13.49 -20.92
CA SER A 152 15.00 14.84 -21.35
C SER A 152 14.13 14.87 -22.62
N TRP A 153 14.25 13.87 -23.50
CA TRP A 153 13.41 13.73 -24.70
C TRP A 153 12.02 13.15 -24.40
N ILE A 154 11.90 12.29 -23.37
CA ILE A 154 10.69 11.50 -23.11
C ILE A 154 9.81 12.11 -22.02
N TYR A 155 10.41 12.57 -20.92
CA TYR A 155 9.67 13.09 -19.77
C TYR A 155 8.84 14.37 -20.03
N PRO A 156 9.07 15.21 -21.06
CA PRO A 156 8.16 16.32 -21.36
C PRO A 156 6.74 15.88 -21.75
N GLU A 157 6.58 14.71 -22.38
CA GLU A 157 5.31 14.22 -22.92
C GLU A 157 4.80 12.95 -22.20
N PHE A 158 5.67 12.24 -21.48
CA PHE A 158 5.34 11.01 -20.75
C PHE A 158 5.84 11.05 -19.30
N GLU A 159 5.13 11.78 -18.43
CA GLU A 159 5.32 11.64 -17.00
C GLU A 159 4.78 10.28 -16.53
N GLN A 160 5.67 9.30 -16.35
CA GLN A 160 5.32 7.98 -15.83
C GLN A 160 5.06 8.05 -14.31
N ASN A 161 3.90 8.59 -13.90
CA ASN A 161 3.47 8.58 -12.52
C ASN A 161 2.62 7.33 -12.23
N TRP A 162 3.28 6.25 -11.78
CA TRP A 162 2.62 4.97 -11.46
C TRP A 162 1.96 4.97 -10.08
N LYS A 163 2.00 6.09 -9.34
CA LYS A 163 1.43 6.18 -7.98
C LYS A 163 -0.08 5.90 -7.94
N LEU A 164 -0.78 6.05 -9.07
CA LEU A 164 -2.21 5.73 -9.20
C LEU A 164 -2.49 4.21 -9.34
N PHE A 165 -1.55 3.43 -9.89
CA PHE A 165 -1.73 2.00 -10.18
C PHE A 165 -0.86 1.07 -9.31
N ALA A 166 0.22 1.61 -8.75
CA ALA A 166 1.07 0.98 -7.77
C ALA A 166 1.43 2.03 -6.70
N PRO A 167 0.48 2.42 -5.83
CA PRO A 167 0.83 3.11 -4.60
C PRO A 167 1.93 2.30 -3.91
N ASN A 168 2.91 2.96 -3.28
CA ASN A 168 3.97 2.26 -2.54
C ASN A 168 3.32 1.19 -1.66
N PRO A 169 3.51 -0.12 -1.96
CA PRO A 169 2.89 -1.16 -1.16
C PRO A 169 3.37 -0.96 0.27
N LEU A 170 2.49 -1.17 1.25
CA LEU A 170 2.85 -1.07 2.66
C LEU A 170 4.10 -1.90 2.91
N GLN A 171 5.25 -1.24 3.03
CA GLN A 171 6.53 -1.87 3.33
C GLN A 171 6.63 -2.15 4.85
N GLN A 172 5.49 -2.35 5.50
CA GLN A 172 5.34 -2.39 6.95
C GLN A 172 4.40 -3.53 7.35
N ASN A 173 4.85 -4.32 8.32
CA ASN A 173 4.00 -5.25 9.05
C ASN A 173 3.42 -4.53 10.27
N ILE A 174 2.09 -4.53 10.37
CA ILE A 174 1.36 -4.00 11.51
C ILE A 174 0.74 -5.19 12.26
N ALA A 175 1.26 -5.49 13.44
CA ALA A 175 0.66 -6.47 14.34
C ALA A 175 -0.22 -5.76 15.36
N VAL A 176 -1.47 -6.20 15.50
CA VAL A 176 -2.38 -5.75 16.56
C VAL A 176 -2.23 -6.68 17.76
N GLN A 177 -1.85 -6.10 18.89
CA GLN A 177 -1.60 -6.81 20.13
C GLN A 177 -2.53 -6.28 21.23
N VAL A 178 -2.91 -7.13 22.15
CA VAL A 178 -3.79 -6.77 23.27
C VAL A 178 -3.24 -7.30 24.58
N ARG A 179 -3.42 -6.53 25.64
CA ARG A 179 -3.31 -7.02 27.02
C ARG A 179 -4.58 -6.67 27.77
N ALA A 180 -4.80 -7.36 28.87
CA ALA A 180 -5.97 -7.23 29.70
C ALA A 180 -5.60 -7.20 31.17
N ASP A 181 -6.39 -6.45 31.95
CA ASP A 181 -6.51 -6.69 33.37
C ASP A 181 -7.66 -7.67 33.59
N VAL A 182 -7.37 -8.74 34.30
CA VAL A 182 -8.28 -9.85 34.53
C VAL A 182 -8.49 -10.06 36.01
N LEU A 183 -9.72 -10.42 36.37
CA LEU A 183 -10.08 -10.89 37.69
C LEU A 183 -10.17 -12.42 37.64
N THR A 184 -9.30 -13.10 38.37
CA THR A 184 -9.31 -14.57 38.40
C THR A 184 -10.47 -15.09 39.26
N LYS A 185 -10.79 -16.38 39.13
CA LYS A 185 -11.78 -17.04 40.02
C LYS A 185 -11.40 -16.95 41.51
N ALA A 186 -10.11 -16.84 41.82
CA ALA A 186 -9.62 -16.68 43.19
C ALA A 186 -9.86 -15.27 43.75
N GLY A 187 -10.28 -14.32 42.92
CA GLY A 187 -10.46 -12.92 43.29
C GLY A 187 -9.21 -12.06 43.08
N ASP A 188 -8.12 -12.63 42.56
CA ASP A 188 -6.90 -11.88 42.28
C ASP A 188 -7.03 -11.07 40.98
N GLU A 189 -6.67 -9.79 41.05
CA GLU A 189 -6.48 -8.93 39.88
C GLU A 189 -5.06 -9.05 39.35
N GLN A 190 -4.92 -9.30 38.04
CA GLN A 190 -3.62 -9.36 37.39
C GLN A 190 -3.67 -8.75 35.98
N THR A 191 -2.58 -8.09 35.60
CA THR A 191 -2.36 -7.64 34.22
C THR A 191 -1.65 -8.74 33.44
N THR A 192 -2.25 -9.15 32.33
CA THR A 192 -1.66 -10.12 31.41
C THR A 192 -0.50 -9.54 30.60
N GLY A 193 0.29 -10.43 30.00
CA GLY A 193 1.23 -10.05 28.94
C GLY A 193 0.51 -9.57 27.68
N TRP A 194 1.30 -9.12 26.69
CA TRP A 194 0.76 -8.78 25.38
C TRP A 194 0.52 -10.06 24.56
N TYR A 195 -0.74 -10.29 24.21
CA TYR A 195 -1.14 -11.29 23.22
C TYR A 195 -1.03 -10.69 21.82
N ASP A 196 -0.37 -11.39 20.91
CA ASP A 196 -0.29 -10.99 19.50
C ASP A 196 -1.44 -11.62 18.71
N LEU A 197 -2.54 -10.88 18.57
CA LEU A 197 -3.74 -11.36 17.89
C LEU A 197 -3.50 -11.57 16.39
N SER A 198 -2.57 -10.80 15.80
CA SER A 198 -2.21 -10.96 14.39
C SER A 198 -1.39 -12.24 14.18
N ALA A 199 -0.49 -12.57 15.10
CA ALA A 199 0.21 -13.84 15.09
C ALA A 199 -0.74 -15.04 15.29
N LEU A 200 -1.73 -14.92 16.18
CA LEU A 200 -2.76 -15.95 16.38
C LEU A 200 -3.58 -16.18 15.10
N ASP A 201 -4.01 -15.12 14.40
CA ASP A 201 -4.69 -15.25 13.11
C ASP A 201 -3.81 -15.92 12.04
N GLY A 202 -2.52 -15.56 12.01
CA GLY A 202 -1.54 -16.19 11.12
C GLY A 202 -1.33 -17.68 11.42
N ALA A 203 -1.28 -18.06 12.71
CA ALA A 203 -1.16 -19.46 13.12
C ALA A 203 -2.40 -20.28 12.76
N ALA A 204 -3.60 -19.69 12.86
CA ALA A 204 -4.86 -20.34 12.49
C ALA A 204 -5.00 -20.63 10.99
N LEU A 205 -4.16 -20.02 10.13
CA LEU A 205 -4.07 -20.35 8.71
C LEU A 205 -3.28 -21.64 8.46
N ALA A 206 -2.31 -21.96 9.32
CA ALA A 206 -1.44 -23.10 9.11
C ALA A 206 -2.23 -24.41 9.21
N GLY A 207 -2.29 -25.15 8.10
CA GLY A 207 -2.97 -26.46 8.05
C GLY A 207 -4.50 -26.41 7.98
N ASN A 208 -5.11 -25.24 7.78
CA ASN A 208 -6.55 -25.13 7.57
C ASN A 208 -6.91 -25.34 6.08
N PRO A 209 -7.62 -26.42 5.71
CA PRO A 209 -7.96 -26.71 4.31
C PRO A 209 -9.00 -25.75 3.73
N LEU A 210 -9.78 -25.06 4.57
CA LEU A 210 -10.86 -24.17 4.16
C LEU A 210 -10.84 -22.87 4.99
N PRO A 211 -9.83 -22.01 4.79
CA PRO A 211 -9.63 -20.86 5.64
C PRO A 211 -10.60 -19.73 5.28
N SER A 212 -11.30 -19.17 6.27
CA SER A 212 -12.28 -18.09 6.06
C SER A 212 -11.60 -16.73 5.89
N HIS A 213 -11.71 -16.13 4.71
CA HIS A 213 -11.19 -14.78 4.45
C HIS A 213 -11.86 -13.70 5.31
N THR A 214 -13.13 -13.90 5.70
CA THR A 214 -13.83 -12.96 6.58
C THR A 214 -13.16 -12.93 7.95
N GLN A 215 -12.86 -14.10 8.53
CA GLN A 215 -12.20 -14.20 9.83
C GLN A 215 -10.77 -13.63 9.78
N GLN A 216 -10.01 -13.95 8.73
CA GLN A 216 -8.63 -13.46 8.56
C GLN A 216 -8.55 -11.94 8.44
N ASN A 217 -9.53 -11.32 7.77
CA ASN A 217 -9.54 -9.88 7.56
C ASN A 217 -10.26 -9.12 8.67
N GLU A 218 -10.91 -9.80 9.62
CA GLU A 218 -11.73 -9.16 10.66
C GLU A 218 -10.89 -8.20 11.51
N LEU A 219 -9.79 -8.67 12.09
CA LEU A 219 -8.93 -7.86 12.94
C LEU A 219 -8.33 -6.67 12.19
N ARG A 220 -7.85 -6.93 10.96
CA ARG A 220 -7.29 -5.88 10.10
C ARG A 220 -8.35 -4.81 9.81
N ARG A 221 -9.55 -5.21 9.39
CA ARG A 221 -10.63 -4.25 9.10
C ARG A 221 -11.07 -3.47 10.34
N ALA A 222 -11.10 -4.11 11.51
CA ALA A 222 -11.43 -3.44 12.76
C ALA A 222 -10.38 -2.40 13.13
N TRP A 223 -9.10 -2.72 12.95
CA TRP A 223 -8.00 -1.79 13.17
C TRP A 223 -7.97 -0.64 12.15
N ASP A 224 -8.17 -0.94 10.87
CA ASP A 224 -8.26 0.07 9.79
C ASP A 224 -9.43 1.02 10.06
N PHE A 225 -10.58 0.48 10.49
CA PHE A 225 -11.74 1.28 10.85
C PHE A 225 -11.43 2.20 12.04
N TYR A 226 -10.87 1.67 13.12
CA TYR A 226 -10.49 2.46 14.30
C TYR A 226 -9.50 3.58 13.95
N THR A 227 -8.45 3.26 13.18
CA THR A 227 -7.42 4.25 12.82
C THR A 227 -7.92 5.31 11.83
N SER A 228 -8.91 4.99 10.99
CA SER A 228 -9.54 5.96 10.10
C SER A 228 -10.47 6.95 10.82
N THR A 229 -10.91 6.63 12.02
CA THR A 229 -11.87 7.40 12.82
C THR A 229 -11.26 8.00 14.08
N HIS A 230 -9.94 7.87 14.31
CA HIS A 230 -9.27 8.42 15.49
C HIS A 230 -7.98 9.15 15.13
N ASP A 231 -7.71 10.26 15.82
CA ASP A 231 -6.45 10.99 15.70
C ASP A 231 -5.28 10.23 16.36
N ALA A 232 -4.07 10.77 16.25
CA ALA A 232 -2.86 10.17 16.82
C ALA A 232 -2.94 9.96 18.34
N ASN A 233 -3.72 10.79 19.04
CA ASN A 233 -3.93 10.76 20.49
C ASN A 233 -5.09 9.85 20.92
N ALA A 234 -5.66 9.08 19.99
CA ALA A 234 -6.81 8.21 20.21
C ALA A 234 -8.12 8.96 20.53
N ASN A 235 -8.27 10.21 20.08
CA ASN A 235 -9.55 10.92 20.11
C ASN A 235 -10.36 10.61 18.86
N PRO A 236 -11.69 10.40 18.98
CA PRO A 236 -12.55 10.14 17.84
C PRO A 236 -12.66 11.37 16.92
N VAL A 237 -12.60 11.13 15.62
CA VAL A 237 -12.77 12.11 14.54
C VAL A 237 -14.06 11.78 13.81
N GLY A 238 -15.05 12.64 13.98
CA GLY A 238 -16.38 12.48 13.37
C GLY A 238 -17.27 11.45 14.09
N MET A 239 -18.41 11.14 13.47
CA MET A 239 -19.51 10.42 14.13
C MET A 239 -19.30 8.90 14.30
N ARG A 240 -18.21 8.33 13.75
CA ARG A 240 -17.99 6.87 13.71
C ARG A 240 -16.97 6.35 14.72
N GLY A 241 -16.39 7.22 15.54
CA GLY A 241 -15.36 6.87 16.53
C GLY A 241 -15.84 5.82 17.53
N ASP A 242 -16.91 6.10 18.27
CA ASP A 242 -17.45 5.21 19.31
C ASP A 242 -17.83 3.82 18.78
N LEU A 243 -18.37 3.77 17.57
CA LEU A 243 -18.72 2.51 16.90
C LEU A 243 -17.46 1.70 16.57
N SER A 244 -16.43 2.33 16.03
CA SER A 244 -15.17 1.67 15.71
C SER A 244 -14.42 1.19 16.96
N GLU A 245 -14.46 1.95 18.06
CA GLU A 245 -13.90 1.53 19.34
C GLU A 245 -14.64 0.31 19.88
N SER A 246 -15.97 0.38 19.94
CA SER A 246 -16.80 -0.73 20.44
C SER A 246 -16.62 -2.00 19.61
N TYR A 247 -16.51 -1.86 18.28
CA TYR A 247 -16.27 -2.97 17.38
C TYR A 247 -14.90 -3.63 17.62
N LEU A 248 -13.82 -2.84 17.68
CA LEU A 248 -12.47 -3.34 17.95
C LEU A 248 -12.39 -3.97 19.35
N ARG A 249 -12.94 -3.30 20.38
CA ARG A 249 -13.00 -3.81 21.75
C ARG A 249 -13.68 -5.17 21.82
N ARG A 250 -14.83 -5.33 21.16
CA ARG A 250 -15.56 -6.61 21.12
C ARG A 250 -14.73 -7.72 20.49
N ILE A 251 -14.07 -7.47 19.37
CA ILE A 251 -13.20 -8.46 18.70
C ILE A 251 -12.06 -8.90 19.62
N VAL A 252 -11.37 -7.96 20.26
CA VAL A 252 -10.22 -8.32 21.12
C VAL A 252 -10.66 -9.04 22.39
N VAL A 253 -11.81 -8.68 22.98
CA VAL A 253 -12.36 -9.37 24.15
C VAL A 253 -12.75 -10.81 23.81
N MET A 254 -13.50 -11.01 22.72
CA MET A 254 -13.87 -12.37 22.28
C MET A 254 -12.65 -13.27 22.01
N ARG A 255 -11.56 -12.68 21.51
CA ARG A 255 -10.30 -13.41 21.27
C ARG A 255 -9.56 -13.74 22.56
N LEU A 256 -9.50 -12.81 23.50
CA LEU A 256 -8.92 -13.08 24.83
C LEU A 256 -9.69 -14.16 25.59
N GLU A 257 -11.02 -14.20 25.46
CA GLU A 257 -11.85 -15.25 26.04
C GLU A 257 -11.56 -16.62 25.40
N ARG A 258 -11.37 -16.67 24.08
CA ARG A 258 -10.98 -17.89 23.35
C ARG A 258 -9.60 -18.42 23.79
N GLU A 259 -8.65 -17.53 24.03
CA GLU A 259 -7.32 -17.86 24.55
C GLU A 259 -7.30 -18.12 26.07
N HIS A 260 -8.46 -18.08 26.72
CA HIS A 260 -8.60 -18.24 28.17
C HIS A 260 -7.68 -17.31 28.99
N ALA A 261 -7.52 -16.06 28.55
CA ALA A 261 -6.56 -15.12 29.13
C ALA A 261 -6.78 -14.82 30.62
N ALA A 262 -8.04 -14.94 31.11
CA ALA A 262 -8.40 -14.77 32.52
C ALA A 262 -8.34 -16.07 33.34
N GLY A 263 -8.05 -17.22 32.70
CA GLY A 263 -8.16 -18.54 33.29
C GLY A 263 -9.62 -19.01 33.44
N ALA A 264 -9.79 -20.25 33.91
CA ALA A 264 -11.11 -20.87 34.05
C ALA A 264 -11.97 -20.12 35.09
N GLY A 265 -13.06 -19.50 34.63
CA GLY A 265 -13.99 -18.74 35.47
C GLY A 265 -13.50 -17.35 35.89
N GLY A 266 -12.43 -16.84 35.29
CA GLY A 266 -12.03 -15.44 35.42
C GLY A 266 -12.73 -14.53 34.41
N THR A 267 -12.68 -13.22 34.64
CA THR A 267 -13.25 -12.19 33.78
C THR A 267 -12.20 -11.20 33.30
N VAL A 268 -12.38 -10.67 32.10
CA VAL A 268 -11.60 -9.53 31.59
C VAL A 268 -12.30 -8.24 32.02
N GLU A 269 -11.62 -7.38 32.78
CA GLU A 269 -12.20 -6.14 33.32
C GLU A 269 -11.95 -4.93 32.42
N ARG A 270 -10.72 -4.80 31.93
CA ARG A 270 -10.33 -3.77 30.96
C ARG A 270 -9.28 -4.31 30.01
N VAL A 271 -9.25 -3.74 28.81
CA VAL A 271 -8.30 -4.12 27.77
C VAL A 271 -7.48 -2.91 27.34
N GLN A 272 -6.26 -3.16 26.91
CA GLN A 272 -5.42 -2.19 26.23
C GLN A 272 -4.91 -2.80 24.94
N VAL A 273 -5.14 -2.09 23.84
CA VAL A 273 -4.71 -2.51 22.51
C VAL A 273 -3.49 -1.67 22.10
N ARG A 274 -2.58 -2.27 21.36
CA ARG A 274 -1.51 -1.56 20.67
C ARG A 274 -1.29 -2.09 19.27
N SER A 275 -0.80 -1.26 18.38
CA SER A 275 -0.13 -1.74 17.17
C SER A 275 1.37 -1.82 17.39
N SER A 276 2.00 -2.83 16.80
CA SER A 276 3.44 -2.94 16.61
C SER A 276 3.72 -2.87 15.11
N THR A 277 4.28 -1.75 14.66
CA THR A 277 4.59 -1.50 13.26
C THR A 277 6.08 -1.74 13.04
N THR A 278 6.42 -2.64 12.13
CA THR A 278 7.80 -2.97 11.76
C THR A 278 7.98 -2.79 10.27
N ASN A 279 9.03 -2.13 9.82
CA ASN A 279 9.36 -2.13 8.39
C ASN A 279 9.75 -3.56 7.97
N LEU A 280 9.32 -3.96 6.78
CA LEU A 280 9.75 -5.20 6.16
C LEU A 280 11.25 -5.13 5.92
N LYS A 281 11.92 -6.25 6.22
CA LYS A 281 13.35 -6.36 5.96
C LYS A 281 13.58 -6.26 4.44
N PRO A 282 14.44 -5.34 3.98
CA PRO A 282 14.80 -5.27 2.57
C PRO A 282 15.37 -6.61 2.11
N PRO A 283 15.07 -7.02 0.87
CA PRO A 283 15.63 -8.24 0.32
C PRO A 283 17.15 -8.14 0.19
N SER A 284 17.85 -9.26 0.18
CA SER A 284 19.32 -9.30 0.21
C SER A 284 20.01 -8.62 -0.98
N TRP A 285 19.28 -8.41 -2.07
CA TRP A 285 19.77 -7.72 -3.27
C TRP A 285 19.58 -6.19 -3.21
N SER A 286 18.86 -5.66 -2.21
CA SER A 286 18.69 -4.23 -2.01
C SER A 286 19.78 -3.65 -1.12
N THR A 287 20.25 -2.43 -1.43
CA THR A 287 21.18 -1.65 -0.61
C THR A 287 20.45 -0.75 0.40
N GLU A 288 19.12 -0.73 0.38
CA GLU A 288 18.29 0.09 1.26
C GLU A 288 18.44 -0.33 2.72
N LYS A 289 18.58 0.65 3.62
CA LYS A 289 18.68 0.45 5.06
C LYS A 289 17.48 1.09 5.75
N VAL A 290 16.46 0.29 6.04
CA VAL A 290 15.34 0.69 6.89
C VAL A 290 15.47 0.08 8.28
N SER A 291 15.06 0.82 9.30
CA SER A 291 14.99 0.28 10.66
C SER A 291 13.87 -0.76 10.74
N THR A 292 14.20 -1.97 11.15
CA THR A 292 13.21 -3.02 11.44
C THR A 292 12.79 -3.04 12.92
N GLN A 293 13.18 -2.02 13.69
CA GLN A 293 12.75 -1.90 15.08
C GLN A 293 11.25 -1.60 15.15
N PRO A 294 10.48 -2.29 16.02
CA PRO A 294 9.05 -2.07 16.14
C PRO A 294 8.76 -0.69 16.75
N VAL A 295 7.88 0.05 16.09
CA VAL A 295 7.27 1.27 16.61
C VAL A 295 5.90 0.91 17.16
N TYR A 296 5.65 1.27 18.42
CA TYR A 296 4.40 0.96 19.09
C TYR A 296 3.47 2.17 19.15
N ARG A 297 2.20 1.97 18.82
CA ARG A 297 1.11 2.90 19.14
C ARG A 297 0.20 2.22 20.15
N VAL A 298 0.23 2.71 21.38
CA VAL A 298 -0.55 2.14 22.50
C VAL A 298 -1.80 2.98 22.69
N LEU A 299 -2.97 2.34 22.69
CA LEU A 299 -4.25 2.97 22.94
C LEU A 299 -4.51 3.11 24.44
N PRO A 300 -5.44 4.00 24.86
CA PRO A 300 -5.87 4.06 26.25
C PRO A 300 -6.48 2.73 26.71
N TRP A 301 -6.56 2.55 28.02
CA TRP A 301 -7.30 1.44 28.60
C TRP A 301 -8.80 1.63 28.40
N TRP A 302 -9.47 0.57 27.97
CA TRP A 302 -10.92 0.54 27.81
C TRP A 302 -11.57 -0.44 28.78
N PRO A 303 -12.60 -0.02 29.55
CA PRO A 303 -13.39 -0.95 30.35
C PRO A 303 -14.16 -1.92 29.45
N VAL A 304 -14.37 -3.14 29.90
CA VAL A 304 -15.12 -4.17 29.18
C VAL A 304 -16.55 -4.27 29.74
N SER A 305 -17.52 -3.95 28.89
CA SER A 305 -18.94 -4.03 29.20
C SER A 305 -19.54 -5.40 28.92
N THR A 306 -20.74 -5.68 29.42
CA THR A 306 -21.46 -6.93 29.14
C THR A 306 -21.77 -7.11 27.64
N SER A 307 -22.02 -6.01 26.92
CA SER A 307 -22.23 -6.02 25.47
C SER A 307 -20.99 -6.47 24.69
N ASP A 308 -19.79 -6.19 25.21
CA ASP A 308 -18.53 -6.62 24.58
C ASP A 308 -18.32 -8.15 24.68
N ARG A 309 -19.01 -8.81 25.62
CA ARG A 309 -18.91 -10.26 25.87
C ARG A 309 -19.97 -11.08 25.11
N THR A 310 -21.08 -10.47 24.70
CA THR A 310 -22.28 -11.21 24.19
C THR A 310 -22.22 -11.46 22.67
N GLY A 311 -21.07 -11.86 22.12
CA GLY A 311 -20.86 -12.06 20.67
C GLY A 311 -21.35 -13.37 20.05
N ALA A 312 -21.78 -14.34 20.86
CA ALA A 312 -21.80 -15.74 20.43
C ALA A 312 -23.17 -16.35 20.04
N ASN A 313 -24.31 -15.65 20.13
CA ASN A 313 -25.61 -16.21 19.74
C ASN A 313 -26.62 -15.13 19.32
N SER A 314 -26.72 -14.88 18.01
CA SER A 314 -27.93 -14.39 17.33
C SER A 314 -27.80 -14.61 15.84
#